data_AF-A0A1C7LMV6-F1
#
_entry.id   AF-A0A1C7LMV6-F1
#
_cell.length_a   1.000
_cell.length_b   1.000
_cell.length_c   1.000
_cell.angle_alpha   90.00
_cell.angle_beta   90.00
_cell.angle_gamma   90.00
#
_symmetry.space_group_name_H-M   'P 1'
#
loop_
_entity.id
_entity.type
_entity.pdbx_description
1 polymer ?
#
loop_
_entity_poly.entity_id
_entity_poly.type
_entity_poly.pdbx_seq_one_letter_code
_entity_poly.pdbx_strand_id
1 'polypeptide(L)'
;MHRISPTLPPELTDRIVDYLHDNFHDLAACSLICRAWLPSCRYHEFSTVWTWFSAKKLHEVLCASPVIGLYVWWLEVDPLGPYSIPEDILARITRKLPNATIFWLEFMPSIQFPYLICLANTLRKLLLGCIVESQAALIVFMRHLPHLGEISFEAIQFSAATVAPYLLVSPDPALHVPVCDIRAIPLRKIITQFVRGVTVNIIIDSLIASCMVSHVEHLCLSKISPRDIPTWDRLVQTARLSLKKISIGLSIFSQLVFASRIGRIVLRNALLHPDIEVVAVNDPFIDLEYMVYMFKYDSVHGRFKGSVEAKNGKLYVEGKPISVYQEKDPANIKWSETGAAYIVEATGVFTTTDKASGHLKGGAKKVIISAPSADAPMFVCGVNLDAYNPKYTVISNASCTTNCLAPLAKIINDNFGIVEGLMSAIHATTATQRTVDGPSHKDWRGGRAVGNNIIPSSTGAAKAVGKVIPSLNGKLTGLSFRVPTVDVSVVDLVVRLEKSASYEEIKAAVKAASEGSMKGIMGYTEEKVVSTDFTGNENSSIFDVDAGIALNKNFVKLVAWYDNEWAYSKRVCDLLAFAAKKDGAL
;
A
#
# COMPACT_ATOMS: atom_id res chain seq x y z
N MET A 1 18.05 16.81 -44.23
CA MET A 1 17.13 17.60 -43.39
C MET A 1 16.24 16.64 -42.61
N HIS A 2 16.64 16.25 -41.41
CA HIS A 2 15.76 15.51 -40.51
C HIS A 2 14.68 16.47 -40.00
N ARG A 3 13.43 16.28 -40.45
CA ARG A 3 12.30 16.97 -39.81
C ARG A 3 12.19 16.41 -38.40
N ILE A 4 12.64 17.19 -37.42
CA ILE A 4 12.28 17.00 -36.03
C ILE A 4 10.77 17.20 -35.97
N SER A 5 10.01 16.12 -35.79
CA SER A 5 8.57 16.22 -35.52
C SER A 5 8.39 17.01 -34.23
N PRO A 6 7.40 17.92 -34.15
CA PRO A 6 7.15 18.69 -32.94
C PRO A 6 6.70 17.73 -31.83
N THR A 7 7.60 17.44 -30.90
CA THR A 7 7.26 16.85 -29.61
C THR A 7 6.50 17.89 -28.80
N LEU A 8 5.33 17.53 -28.29
CA LEU A 8 4.62 18.37 -27.35
C LEU A 8 5.51 18.60 -26.12
N PRO A 9 5.66 19.84 -25.64
CA PRO A 9 6.24 20.12 -24.34
C PRO A 9 5.54 19.26 -23.27
N PRO A 10 6.28 18.70 -22.28
CA PRO A 10 5.68 17.89 -21.22
C PRO A 10 4.51 18.59 -20.51
N GLU A 11 4.53 19.92 -20.45
CA GLU A 11 3.51 20.77 -19.83
C GLU A 11 2.20 20.83 -20.64
N LEU A 12 2.26 20.54 -21.95
CA LEU A 12 1.08 20.42 -22.83
C LEU A 12 0.60 18.97 -22.95
N THR A 13 1.37 18.01 -22.42
CA THR A 13 0.99 16.59 -22.32
C THR A 13 0.27 16.36 -20.99
N ASP A 14 -0.76 17.18 -20.74
CA ASP A 14 -1.56 17.08 -19.53
C ASP A 14 -2.60 15.96 -19.70
N ARG A 15 -2.96 15.24 -18.62
CA ARG A 15 -3.94 14.12 -18.66
C ARG A 15 -5.22 14.47 -19.41
N ILE A 16 -5.63 15.74 -19.41
CA ILE A 16 -6.83 16.25 -20.07
C ILE A 16 -6.81 16.04 -21.59
N VAL A 17 -5.66 16.23 -22.26
CA VAL A 17 -5.56 16.05 -23.72
C VAL A 17 -5.66 14.56 -24.07
N ASP A 18 -5.02 13.69 -23.29
CA ASP A 18 -5.10 12.23 -23.46
C ASP A 18 -6.53 11.70 -23.18
N TYR A 19 -7.31 12.31 -22.28
CA TYR A 19 -8.71 11.91 -22.03
C TYR A 19 -9.71 12.42 -23.08
N LEU A 20 -9.34 13.35 -23.95
CA LEU A 20 -10.21 13.92 -25.00
C LEU A 20 -9.93 13.36 -26.40
N HIS A 21 -9.08 12.34 -26.52
CA HIS A 21 -8.60 11.76 -27.78
C HIS A 21 -9.66 11.31 -28.80
N ASP A 22 -10.83 10.93 -28.31
CA ASP A 22 -11.99 10.49 -29.08
C ASP A 22 -12.97 11.63 -29.40
N ASN A 23 -12.79 12.82 -28.80
CA ASN A 23 -13.66 13.98 -28.98
C ASN A 23 -13.01 15.07 -29.84
N PHE A 24 -13.18 14.93 -31.16
CA PHE A 24 -12.62 15.85 -32.15
C PHE A 24 -13.07 17.31 -31.96
N HIS A 25 -14.33 17.54 -31.57
CA HIS A 25 -14.86 18.90 -31.42
C HIS A 25 -14.20 19.64 -30.27
N ASP A 26 -14.02 18.98 -29.13
CA ASP A 26 -13.40 19.58 -27.95
C ASP A 26 -11.89 19.79 -28.15
N LEU A 27 -11.20 18.84 -28.79
CA LEU A 27 -9.79 19.00 -29.15
C LEU A 27 -9.56 20.13 -30.16
N ALA A 28 -10.47 20.33 -31.12
CA ALA A 28 -10.38 21.43 -32.07
C ALA A 28 -10.70 22.80 -31.45
N ALA A 29 -11.51 22.84 -30.39
CA ALA A 29 -11.84 24.04 -29.63
C ALA A 29 -10.71 24.47 -28.67
N CYS A 30 -9.89 23.54 -28.21
CA CYS A 30 -8.65 23.82 -27.49
C CYS A 30 -7.65 24.56 -28.41
N SER A 31 -7.63 25.90 -28.33
CA SER A 31 -6.84 26.80 -29.20
C SER A 31 -5.33 26.57 -29.21
N LEU A 32 -4.82 25.67 -28.36
CA LEU A 32 -3.41 25.29 -28.23
C LEU A 32 -3.02 24.06 -29.07
N ILE A 33 -3.97 23.30 -29.62
CA ILE A 33 -3.68 22.07 -30.36
C ILE A 33 -3.71 22.35 -31.87
N CYS A 34 -2.53 22.33 -32.50
CA CYS A 34 -2.41 22.41 -33.96
C CYS A 34 -3.11 21.20 -34.61
N ARG A 35 -3.75 21.36 -35.78
CA ARG A 35 -4.35 20.23 -36.52
C ARG A 35 -3.37 19.10 -36.83
N ALA A 36 -2.07 19.41 -36.93
CA ALA A 36 -1.01 18.42 -37.11
C ALA A 36 -0.69 17.61 -35.83
N TRP A 37 -1.16 18.07 -34.66
CA TRP A 37 -0.96 17.42 -33.35
C TRP A 37 -2.14 16.52 -32.96
N LEU A 38 -3.31 16.66 -33.59
CA LEU A 38 -4.48 15.79 -33.37
C LEU A 38 -4.15 14.30 -33.54
N PRO A 39 -3.41 13.85 -34.58
CA PRO A 39 -3.01 12.45 -34.70
C PRO A 39 -1.99 12.03 -33.63
N SER A 40 -1.20 12.98 -33.13
CA SER A 40 -0.21 12.75 -32.08
C SER A 40 -0.86 12.58 -30.70
N CYS A 41 -1.97 13.26 -30.42
CA CYS A 41 -2.66 13.15 -29.13
C CYS A 41 -3.39 11.80 -28.93
N ARG A 42 -3.25 10.85 -29.85
CA ARG A 42 -3.81 9.50 -29.78
C ARG A 42 -2.81 8.43 -29.34
N TYR A 43 -1.64 8.82 -28.83
CA TYR A 43 -0.55 7.88 -28.55
C TYR A 43 -0.89 6.80 -27.51
N HIS A 44 -1.76 7.09 -26.55
CA HIS A 44 -2.28 6.09 -25.59
C HIS A 44 -3.19 5.04 -26.24
N GLU A 45 -3.85 5.34 -27.38
CA GLU A 45 -4.59 4.31 -28.14
C GLU A 45 -3.65 3.21 -28.64
N PHE A 46 -2.36 3.53 -28.80
CA PHE A 46 -1.35 2.62 -29.32
C PHE A 46 -0.45 2.03 -28.23
N SER A 47 -0.67 2.35 -26.94
CA SER A 47 0.14 1.78 -25.85
C SER A 47 -0.03 0.27 -25.73
N THR A 48 -1.24 -0.21 -26.02
CA THR A 48 -1.63 -1.61 -26.02
C THR A 48 -2.30 -1.94 -27.34
N VAL A 49 -1.67 -2.78 -28.15
CA VAL A 49 -2.22 -3.20 -29.44
C VAL A 49 -2.53 -4.68 -29.39
N TRP A 50 -3.75 -5.02 -29.82
CA TRP A 50 -4.16 -6.40 -29.97
C TRP A 50 -4.35 -6.77 -31.44
N THR A 51 -3.77 -7.88 -31.90
CA THR A 51 -3.82 -8.26 -33.32
C THR A 51 -4.97 -9.18 -33.71
N TRP A 52 -6.00 -9.37 -32.86
CA TRP A 52 -7.14 -10.29 -33.04
C TRP A 52 -7.70 -10.34 -34.47
N PHE A 53 -7.61 -9.25 -35.24
CA PHE A 53 -8.26 -9.11 -36.55
C PHE A 53 -7.34 -9.13 -37.78
N SER A 54 -6.01 -8.90 -37.69
CA SER A 54 -5.01 -9.12 -38.77
C SER A 54 -3.63 -8.50 -38.44
N ALA A 55 -2.60 -9.34 -38.29
CA ALA A 55 -1.22 -8.86 -38.20
C ALA A 55 -0.74 -8.15 -39.48
N LYS A 56 -1.25 -8.53 -40.66
CA LYS A 56 -0.91 -7.87 -41.93
C LYS A 56 -1.36 -6.40 -41.93
N LYS A 57 -2.56 -6.10 -41.43
CA LYS A 57 -3.04 -4.72 -41.28
C LYS A 57 -2.17 -3.92 -40.30
N LEU A 58 -1.77 -4.52 -39.18
CA LEU A 58 -0.84 -3.86 -38.25
C LEU A 58 0.50 -3.56 -38.93
N HIS A 59 1.04 -4.50 -39.71
CA HIS A 59 2.26 -4.27 -40.47
C HIS A 59 2.11 -3.12 -41.48
N GLU A 60 1.00 -3.05 -42.21
CA GLU A 60 0.67 -1.98 -43.15
C GLU A 60 0.57 -0.61 -42.43
N VAL A 61 -0.07 -0.57 -41.26
CA VAL A 61 -0.15 0.64 -40.41
C VAL A 61 1.24 1.10 -39.94
N LEU A 62 2.09 0.18 -39.47
CA LEU A 62 3.47 0.48 -39.07
C LEU A 62 4.40 0.80 -40.26
N CYS A 63 4.00 0.46 -41.49
CA CYS A 63 4.67 0.91 -42.70
C CYS A 63 4.22 2.31 -43.12
N ALA A 64 2.92 2.60 -43.04
CA ALA A 64 2.36 3.90 -43.35
C ALA A 64 2.73 4.97 -42.31
N SER A 65 2.81 4.59 -41.04
CA SER A 65 3.17 5.46 -39.92
C SER A 65 4.17 4.77 -38.98
N PRO A 66 5.47 4.77 -39.30
CA PRO A 66 6.51 4.12 -38.50
C PRO A 66 6.62 4.65 -37.06
N VAL A 67 6.18 5.89 -36.84
CA VAL A 67 6.24 6.58 -35.55
C VAL A 67 5.35 5.89 -34.50
N ILE A 68 4.26 5.24 -34.91
CA ILE A 68 3.37 4.48 -34.01
C ILE A 68 4.16 3.42 -33.24
N GLY A 69 5.12 2.77 -33.89
CA GLY A 69 5.88 1.68 -33.28
C GLY A 69 6.75 2.08 -32.09
N LEU A 70 7.07 3.37 -31.93
CA LEU A 70 7.79 3.89 -30.76
C LEU A 70 6.92 3.91 -29.49
N TYR A 71 5.60 3.92 -29.66
CA TYR A 71 4.63 4.08 -28.58
C TYR A 71 3.90 2.78 -28.21
N VAL A 72 4.17 1.68 -28.91
CA VAL A 72 3.61 0.37 -28.56
C VAL A 72 4.46 -0.24 -27.45
N TRP A 73 3.87 -0.38 -26.26
CA TRP A 73 4.52 -0.97 -25.09
C TRP A 73 4.09 -2.42 -24.86
N TRP A 74 2.85 -2.71 -25.20
CA TRP A 74 2.22 -4.03 -25.10
C TRP A 74 1.68 -4.44 -26.46
N LEU A 75 2.16 -5.55 -27.00
CA LEU A 75 1.59 -6.19 -28.18
C LEU A 75 1.10 -7.59 -27.81
N GLU A 76 -0.17 -7.85 -28.07
CA GLU A 76 -0.76 -9.15 -27.87
C GLU A 76 -1.15 -9.74 -29.22
N VAL A 77 -0.64 -10.95 -29.47
CA VAL A 77 -0.79 -11.66 -30.72
C VAL A 77 -1.63 -12.90 -30.48
N ASP A 78 -2.90 -12.82 -30.84
CA ASP A 78 -3.82 -13.96 -30.80
C ASP A 78 -3.51 -14.94 -31.95
N PRO A 79 -3.21 -16.21 -31.67
CA PRO A 79 -3.01 -17.24 -32.68
C PRO A 79 -4.28 -18.03 -33.05
N LEU A 80 -5.42 -17.79 -32.38
CA LEU A 80 -6.64 -18.61 -32.51
C LEU A 80 -7.57 -18.21 -33.67
N GLY A 81 -7.16 -17.26 -34.51
CA GLY A 81 -7.90 -16.92 -35.73
C GLY A 81 -7.64 -17.90 -36.90
N PRO A 82 -8.57 -18.04 -37.87
CA PRO A 82 -8.38 -18.85 -39.09
C PRO A 82 -7.28 -18.34 -40.04
N TYR A 83 -6.53 -17.30 -39.62
CA TYR A 83 -5.42 -16.69 -40.33
C TYR A 83 -4.16 -16.87 -39.49
N SER A 84 -3.48 -18.01 -39.65
CA SER A 84 -2.11 -18.14 -39.16
C SER A 84 -1.30 -16.95 -39.68
N ILE A 85 -0.66 -16.21 -38.77
CA ILE A 85 0.13 -15.05 -39.16
C ILE A 85 1.37 -15.57 -39.89
N PRO A 86 1.60 -15.23 -41.18
CA PRO A 86 2.78 -15.66 -41.91
C PRO A 86 4.06 -15.21 -41.18
N GLU A 87 5.02 -16.12 -41.05
CA GLU A 87 6.25 -15.93 -40.26
C GLU A 87 7.03 -14.67 -40.65
N ASP A 88 7.00 -14.31 -41.93
CA ASP A 88 7.69 -13.15 -42.47
C ASP A 88 7.04 -11.81 -42.07
N ILE A 89 5.73 -11.80 -41.83
CA ILE A 89 4.98 -10.60 -41.43
C ILE A 89 5.29 -10.26 -39.97
N LEU A 90 5.28 -11.26 -39.08
CA LEU A 90 5.52 -11.05 -37.66
C LEU A 90 6.94 -10.54 -37.39
N ALA A 91 7.94 -11.13 -38.06
CA ALA A 91 9.33 -10.68 -37.98
C ALA A 91 9.55 -9.26 -38.54
N ARG A 92 8.68 -8.78 -39.45
CA ARG A 92 8.70 -7.39 -39.93
C ARG A 92 8.01 -6.43 -38.96
N ILE A 93 6.99 -6.88 -38.24
CA ILE A 93 6.30 -6.09 -37.20
C ILE A 93 7.23 -5.87 -36.01
N THR A 94 7.83 -6.94 -35.47
CA THR A 94 8.70 -6.85 -34.29
C THR A 94 9.88 -5.90 -34.49
N ARG A 95 10.51 -5.92 -35.68
CA ARG A 95 11.58 -4.97 -36.04
C ARG A 95 11.16 -3.50 -36.04
N LYS A 96 9.87 -3.21 -36.12
CA LYS A 96 9.31 -1.85 -36.12
C LYS A 96 8.84 -1.38 -34.74
N LEU A 97 8.98 -2.21 -33.69
CA LEU A 97 8.51 -1.93 -32.33
C LEU A 97 9.68 -1.94 -31.33
N PRO A 98 10.55 -0.91 -31.33
CA PRO A 98 11.79 -0.91 -30.54
C PRO A 98 11.57 -0.83 -29.02
N ASN A 99 10.40 -0.35 -28.59
CA ASN A 99 10.05 -0.15 -27.18
C ASN A 99 9.04 -1.16 -26.65
N ALA A 100 8.60 -2.13 -27.48
CA ALA A 100 7.66 -3.14 -27.03
C ALA A 100 8.31 -4.02 -25.96
N THR A 101 7.64 -4.13 -24.81
CA THR A 101 8.16 -4.83 -23.63
C THR A 101 7.46 -6.16 -23.37
N ILE A 102 6.25 -6.34 -23.89
CA ILE A 102 5.38 -7.48 -23.58
C ILE A 102 4.81 -8.03 -24.88
N PHE A 103 4.98 -9.34 -25.08
CA PHE A 103 4.59 -10.06 -26.29
C PHE A 103 3.80 -11.31 -25.90
N TRP A 104 2.48 -11.19 -25.79
CA TRP A 104 1.64 -12.33 -25.45
C TRP A 104 1.42 -13.22 -26.67
N LEU A 105 1.71 -14.53 -26.53
CA LEU A 105 1.68 -15.55 -27.58
C LEU A 105 1.03 -16.80 -27.00
N GLU A 106 -0.24 -17.06 -27.32
CA GLU A 106 -0.88 -18.32 -26.90
C GLU A 106 -0.35 -19.50 -27.75
N PHE A 107 -0.04 -20.64 -27.13
CA PHE A 107 0.48 -21.81 -27.86
C PHE A 107 -0.63 -22.77 -28.24
N MET A 108 -0.69 -23.12 -29.53
CA MET A 108 -1.33 -24.36 -30.01
C MET A 108 -0.24 -25.34 -30.49
N PRO A 109 -0.53 -26.66 -30.54
CA PRO A 109 0.43 -27.77 -30.77
C PRO A 109 1.40 -27.69 -31.96
N SER A 110 1.21 -26.76 -32.90
CA SER A 110 1.75 -26.87 -34.26
C SER A 110 2.79 -25.81 -34.64
N ILE A 111 3.19 -24.91 -33.75
CA ILE A 111 4.24 -23.92 -34.06
C ILE A 111 5.63 -24.55 -33.88
N GLN A 112 6.46 -24.49 -34.93
CA GLN A 112 7.77 -25.14 -34.97
C GLN A 112 8.82 -24.40 -34.12
N PHE A 113 9.62 -25.15 -33.36
CA PHE A 113 10.67 -24.67 -32.44
C PHE A 113 11.63 -23.58 -32.99
N PRO A 114 12.06 -23.59 -34.28
CA PRO A 114 12.94 -22.55 -34.83
C PRO A 114 12.34 -21.13 -34.86
N TYR A 115 11.02 -21.00 -34.89
CA TYR A 115 10.29 -19.72 -34.98
C TYR A 115 10.40 -18.89 -33.69
N LEU A 116 10.29 -19.57 -32.54
CA LEU A 116 10.44 -18.98 -31.21
C LEU A 116 11.83 -18.39 -30.99
N ILE A 117 12.86 -19.04 -31.54
CA ILE A 117 14.26 -18.62 -31.46
C ILE A 117 14.47 -17.29 -32.21
N CYS A 118 13.82 -17.11 -33.36
CA CYS A 118 13.90 -15.87 -34.14
C CYS A 118 13.27 -14.67 -33.40
N LEU A 119 12.11 -14.89 -32.76
CA LEU A 119 11.44 -13.85 -31.97
C LEU A 119 12.27 -13.41 -30.75
N ALA A 120 12.85 -14.38 -30.04
CA ALA A 120 13.63 -14.14 -28.84
C ALA A 120 15.00 -13.47 -29.09
N ASN A 121 15.53 -13.54 -30.32
CA ASN A 121 16.77 -12.87 -30.71
C ASN A 121 16.58 -11.35 -30.96
N THR A 122 15.34 -10.86 -31.04
CA THR A 122 15.04 -9.46 -31.43
C THR A 122 14.54 -8.61 -30.25
N LEU A 123 14.10 -9.22 -29.15
CA LEU A 123 13.42 -8.55 -28.03
C LEU A 123 14.31 -8.51 -26.77
N ARG A 124 14.33 -7.36 -26.05
CA ARG A 124 15.13 -7.18 -24.82
C ARG A 124 14.48 -7.81 -23.57
N LYS A 125 13.16 -8.03 -23.57
CA LYS A 125 12.39 -8.75 -22.53
C LYS A 125 11.23 -9.48 -23.22
N LEU A 126 10.92 -10.70 -22.78
CA LEU A 126 9.88 -11.55 -23.36
C LEU A 126 9.04 -12.17 -22.23
N LEU A 127 7.73 -11.95 -22.26
CA LEU A 127 6.75 -12.55 -21.35
C LEU A 127 5.88 -13.51 -22.17
N LEU A 128 5.79 -14.79 -21.78
CA LEU A 128 5.17 -15.85 -22.58
C LEU A 128 4.04 -16.52 -21.80
N GLY A 129 2.78 -16.30 -22.18
CA GLY A 129 1.67 -17.15 -21.74
C GLY A 129 1.59 -18.42 -22.60
N CYS A 130 2.15 -19.55 -22.17
CA CYS A 130 2.18 -20.77 -22.99
C CYS A 130 1.43 -21.97 -22.40
N ILE A 131 0.70 -22.67 -23.26
CA ILE A 131 0.21 -24.04 -23.03
C ILE A 131 1.28 -24.99 -23.54
N VAL A 132 1.80 -25.87 -22.70
CA VAL A 132 2.94 -26.75 -23.04
C VAL A 132 2.53 -28.21 -22.96
N GLU A 133 2.69 -28.94 -24.05
CA GLU A 133 2.23 -30.32 -24.17
C GLU A 133 2.95 -31.31 -23.24
N SER A 134 4.17 -30.96 -22.81
CA SER A 134 4.96 -31.76 -21.86
C SER A 134 6.05 -30.94 -21.16
N GLN A 135 6.46 -31.41 -19.98
CA GLN A 135 7.57 -30.83 -19.20
C GLN A 135 8.91 -30.88 -19.96
N ALA A 136 9.11 -31.90 -20.82
CA ALA A 136 10.32 -32.04 -21.63
C ALA A 136 10.44 -30.92 -22.68
N ALA A 137 9.33 -30.55 -23.35
CA ALA A 137 9.31 -29.46 -24.31
C ALA A 137 9.66 -28.12 -23.65
N LEU A 138 9.15 -27.87 -22.44
CA LEU A 138 9.48 -26.67 -21.65
C LEU A 138 10.97 -26.60 -21.31
N ILE A 139 11.57 -27.72 -20.90
CA ILE A 139 13.00 -27.78 -20.55
C ILE A 139 13.88 -27.56 -21.80
N VAL A 140 13.52 -28.16 -22.94
CA VAL A 140 14.23 -27.94 -24.21
C VAL A 140 14.11 -26.48 -24.63
N PHE A 141 12.93 -25.87 -24.49
CA PHE A 141 12.69 -24.45 -24.78
C PHE A 141 13.58 -23.52 -23.93
N MET A 142 13.59 -23.70 -22.61
CA MET A 142 14.42 -22.90 -21.70
C MET A 142 15.92 -23.03 -21.97
N ARG A 143 16.39 -24.20 -22.46
CA ARG A 143 17.81 -24.41 -22.81
C ARG A 143 18.27 -23.58 -24.02
N HIS A 144 17.36 -23.17 -24.90
CA HIS A 144 17.69 -22.44 -26.12
C HIS A 144 17.61 -20.91 -25.96
N LEU A 145 17.17 -20.40 -24.79
CA LEU A 145 16.97 -18.97 -24.53
C LEU A 145 17.74 -18.46 -23.28
N PRO A 146 19.06 -18.67 -23.18
CA PRO A 146 19.84 -18.37 -21.98
C PRO A 146 20.05 -16.86 -21.71
N HIS A 147 19.71 -15.99 -22.67
CA HIS A 147 19.93 -14.54 -22.61
C HIS A 147 18.75 -13.73 -22.08
N LEU A 148 17.59 -14.36 -21.85
CA LEU A 148 16.40 -13.68 -21.33
C LEU A 148 16.52 -13.50 -19.80
N GLY A 149 16.37 -12.27 -19.30
CA GLY A 149 16.50 -11.96 -17.86
C GLY A 149 15.31 -12.39 -17.00
N GLU A 150 14.14 -12.59 -17.61
CA GLU A 150 12.91 -13.01 -16.91
C GLU A 150 11.96 -13.68 -17.92
N ILE A 151 11.33 -14.78 -17.50
CA ILE A 151 10.26 -15.46 -18.24
C ILE A 151 9.14 -15.77 -17.23
N SER A 152 7.92 -15.31 -17.52
CA SER A 152 6.74 -15.64 -16.70
C SER A 152 5.73 -16.43 -17.52
N PHE A 153 5.22 -17.51 -16.94
CA PHE A 153 4.21 -18.40 -17.51
C PHE A 153 2.89 -18.23 -16.76
N GLU A 154 1.84 -17.83 -17.47
CA GLU A 154 0.49 -17.73 -16.93
C GLU A 154 -0.34 -18.91 -17.46
N ALA A 155 -0.68 -19.86 -16.57
CA ALA A 155 -1.42 -21.10 -16.83
C ALA A 155 -0.71 -22.18 -17.69
N ILE A 156 -0.11 -23.18 -17.03
CA ILE A 156 0.40 -24.39 -17.69
C ILE A 156 -0.69 -25.48 -17.70
N GLN A 157 -1.25 -25.80 -18.87
CA GLN A 157 -2.08 -26.99 -19.08
C GLN A 157 -1.25 -28.12 -19.70
N PHE A 158 -1.23 -29.29 -19.05
CA PHE A 158 -0.68 -30.51 -19.63
C PHE A 158 -1.82 -31.31 -20.26
N SER A 159 -1.68 -31.71 -21.52
CA SER A 159 -2.64 -32.61 -22.16
C SER A 159 -2.59 -33.97 -21.44
N ALA A 160 -3.76 -34.50 -21.04
CA ALA A 160 -3.86 -35.81 -20.38
C ALA A 160 -3.35 -36.98 -21.25
N ALA A 161 -3.19 -36.76 -22.57
CA ALA A 161 -2.72 -37.78 -23.50
C ALA A 161 -1.20 -38.01 -23.47
N THR A 162 -0.41 -37.12 -22.87
CA THR A 162 1.07 -37.18 -22.92
C THR A 162 1.73 -37.69 -21.63
N VAL A 163 1.00 -37.77 -20.51
CA VAL A 163 1.58 -38.11 -19.19
C VAL A 163 1.69 -39.63 -18.96
N ALA A 164 0.99 -40.44 -19.76
CA ALA A 164 0.91 -41.88 -19.55
C ALA A 164 2.19 -42.69 -19.90
N PRO A 165 3.04 -42.36 -20.91
CA PRO A 165 4.15 -43.26 -21.26
C PRO A 165 5.51 -42.91 -20.63
N TYR A 166 5.74 -41.68 -20.15
CA TYR A 166 7.10 -41.24 -19.78
C TYR A 166 7.48 -41.44 -18.31
N LEU A 167 6.56 -41.91 -17.46
CA LEU A 167 6.83 -42.17 -16.04
C LEU A 167 7.35 -43.59 -15.75
N LEU A 168 7.51 -44.44 -16.77
CA LEU A 168 7.88 -45.86 -16.58
C LEU A 168 9.30 -46.24 -17.01
N VAL A 169 10.12 -45.34 -17.57
CA VAL A 169 11.48 -45.72 -17.98
C VAL A 169 12.49 -44.58 -17.73
N SER A 170 12.87 -44.36 -16.48
CA SER A 170 14.15 -43.69 -16.15
C SER A 170 14.83 -44.47 -15.02
N PRO A 171 16.10 -44.89 -15.15
CA PRO A 171 16.78 -45.69 -14.13
C PRO A 171 17.33 -44.87 -12.95
N ASP A 172 17.08 -43.56 -12.90
CA ASP A 172 17.62 -42.66 -11.87
C ASP A 172 16.63 -42.43 -10.71
N PRO A 173 16.91 -42.91 -9.48
CA PRO A 173 16.02 -42.78 -8.33
C PRO A 173 15.81 -41.35 -7.84
N ALA A 174 16.63 -40.38 -8.26
CA ALA A 174 16.54 -38.99 -7.81
C ALA A 174 15.43 -38.17 -8.49
N LEU A 175 14.76 -38.73 -9.51
CA LEU A 175 13.75 -38.05 -10.33
C LEU A 175 12.30 -38.52 -10.05
N HIS A 176 12.08 -39.38 -9.06
CA HIS A 176 10.74 -39.75 -8.62
C HIS A 176 10.09 -38.63 -7.81
N VAL A 177 9.29 -37.79 -8.47
CA VAL A 177 8.37 -36.86 -7.80
C VAL A 177 7.08 -37.63 -7.47
N PRO A 178 6.62 -37.67 -6.21
CA PRO A 178 5.38 -38.35 -5.89
C PRO A 178 4.19 -37.63 -6.54
N VAL A 179 3.30 -38.41 -7.15
CA VAL A 179 2.02 -37.92 -7.67
C VAL A 179 1.20 -37.42 -6.49
N CYS A 180 1.12 -36.10 -6.31
CA CYS A 180 0.25 -35.50 -5.30
C CYS A 180 -1.21 -35.56 -5.76
N ASP A 181 -2.03 -36.17 -4.90
CA ASP A 181 -3.48 -36.25 -4.95
C ASP A 181 -4.09 -34.84 -5.10
N ILE A 182 -4.73 -34.55 -6.25
CA ILE A 182 -5.34 -33.25 -6.52
C ILE A 182 -6.69 -33.20 -5.78
N ARG A 183 -6.66 -32.77 -4.52
CA ARG A 183 -7.84 -32.24 -3.84
C ARG A 183 -7.51 -30.89 -3.21
N ALA A 184 -8.23 -29.88 -3.70
CA ALA A 184 -8.31 -28.51 -3.20
C ALA A 184 -6.98 -27.74 -3.09
N ILE A 185 -6.59 -27.06 -4.17
CA ILE A 185 -5.58 -25.99 -4.14
C ILE A 185 -6.32 -24.63 -4.09
N PRO A 186 -5.99 -23.70 -3.18
CA PRO A 186 -6.61 -22.38 -3.11
C PRO A 186 -6.18 -21.44 -4.25
N LEU A 187 -6.96 -20.38 -4.46
CA LEU A 187 -6.81 -19.31 -5.47
C LEU A 187 -5.34 -18.83 -5.63
N ARG A 188 -4.85 -18.89 -6.88
CA ARG A 188 -3.58 -18.38 -7.44
C ARG A 188 -2.32 -18.68 -6.64
N LYS A 189 -1.49 -19.62 -7.13
CA LYS A 189 -0.17 -19.90 -6.56
C LYS A 189 0.93 -19.52 -7.54
N ILE A 190 1.82 -18.62 -7.14
CA ILE A 190 3.02 -18.25 -7.91
C ILE A 190 4.21 -19.05 -7.36
N ILE A 191 4.89 -19.79 -8.23
CA ILE A 191 6.13 -20.50 -7.93
C ILE A 191 7.25 -19.79 -8.66
N THR A 192 8.11 -19.10 -7.92
CA THR A 192 9.30 -18.46 -8.46
C THR A 192 10.49 -19.41 -8.28
N GLN A 193 11.16 -19.75 -9.39
CA GLN A 193 12.42 -20.50 -9.37
C GLN A 193 13.53 -19.69 -10.04
N PHE A 194 14.72 -19.79 -9.48
CA PHE A 194 15.91 -19.19 -10.05
C PHE A 194 16.76 -20.26 -10.71
N VAL A 195 16.86 -20.22 -12.04
CA VAL A 195 17.59 -21.23 -12.81
C VAL A 195 18.64 -20.54 -13.65
N ARG A 196 19.92 -20.77 -13.34
CA ARG A 196 21.08 -20.27 -14.09
C ARG A 196 21.06 -18.76 -14.38
N GLY A 197 20.63 -17.94 -13.42
CA GLY A 197 20.63 -16.47 -13.55
C GLY A 197 19.33 -15.88 -14.09
N VAL A 198 18.34 -16.71 -14.42
CA VAL A 198 17.03 -16.30 -14.93
C VAL A 198 15.97 -16.56 -13.87
N THR A 199 15.13 -15.54 -13.62
CA THR A 199 13.95 -15.67 -12.76
C THR A 199 12.81 -16.26 -13.58
N VAL A 200 12.31 -17.42 -13.15
CA VAL A 200 11.19 -18.13 -13.77
C VAL A 200 9.99 -18.05 -12.82
N ASN A 201 8.92 -17.39 -13.26
CA ASN A 201 7.67 -17.32 -12.51
C ASN A 201 6.63 -18.25 -13.14
N ILE A 202 6.18 -19.25 -12.37
CA ILE A 202 5.11 -20.17 -12.77
C ILE A 202 3.85 -19.78 -12.01
N ILE A 203 2.86 -19.26 -12.73
CA ILE A 203 1.58 -18.85 -12.15
C ILE A 203 0.56 -19.97 -12.40
N ILE A 204 0.13 -20.63 -11.33
CA ILE A 204 -0.88 -21.69 -11.36
C ILE A 204 -2.22 -21.07 -10.98
N ASP A 205 -3.08 -20.87 -11.98
CA ASP A 205 -4.46 -20.41 -11.81
C ASP A 205 -5.45 -21.56 -12.01
N SER A 206 -6.52 -21.57 -11.20
CA SER A 206 -7.63 -22.51 -11.35
C SER A 206 -8.56 -22.04 -12.47
N LEU A 207 -8.46 -22.65 -13.65
CA LEU A 207 -9.49 -22.49 -14.68
C LEU A 207 -10.60 -23.53 -14.44
N ILE A 208 -11.77 -23.10 -13.97
CA ILE A 208 -13.01 -23.84 -14.21
C ILE A 208 -13.31 -23.67 -15.70
N ALA A 209 -12.98 -24.68 -16.51
CA ALA A 209 -13.50 -24.79 -17.86
C ALA A 209 -14.76 -25.67 -17.82
N SER A 210 -15.85 -25.10 -18.33
CA SER A 210 -17.02 -25.87 -18.74
C SER A 210 -16.60 -26.94 -19.77
N CYS A 211 -16.77 -28.22 -19.45
CA CYS A 211 -16.79 -29.28 -20.45
C CYS A 211 -18.22 -29.80 -20.61
N MET A 212 -18.84 -29.37 -21.69
CA MET A 212 -19.94 -30.05 -22.35
C MET A 212 -19.48 -31.44 -22.84
N VAL A 213 -20.37 -32.43 -22.67
CA VAL A 213 -20.55 -33.66 -23.48
C VAL A 213 -19.79 -34.96 -23.10
N SER A 214 -20.57 -35.85 -22.46
CA SER A 214 -20.81 -37.28 -22.70
C SER A 214 -19.75 -38.39 -22.47
N HIS A 215 -20.24 -39.44 -21.79
CA HIS A 215 -19.82 -40.85 -21.81
C HIS A 215 -18.41 -41.19 -21.26
N VAL A 216 -18.39 -41.93 -20.14
CA VAL A 216 -17.85 -43.31 -20.04
C VAL A 216 -18.05 -43.81 -18.59
N GLU A 217 -18.87 -44.85 -18.48
CA GLU A 217 -19.03 -45.68 -17.29
C GLU A 217 -17.81 -46.61 -17.07
N HIS A 218 -17.72 -47.14 -15.85
CA HIS A 218 -16.92 -48.30 -15.43
C HIS A 218 -15.39 -48.11 -15.31
N LEU A 219 -14.89 -48.19 -14.07
CA LEU A 219 -14.09 -49.36 -13.63
C LEU A 219 -13.88 -49.40 -12.11
N CYS A 220 -13.92 -50.63 -11.63
CA CYS A 220 -14.10 -51.06 -10.26
C CYS A 220 -12.83 -51.01 -9.38
N LEU A 221 -13.06 -50.74 -8.10
CA LEU A 221 -12.61 -51.49 -6.91
C LEU A 221 -11.14 -51.96 -6.79
N SER A 222 -10.51 -51.43 -5.73
CA SER A 222 -10.04 -52.18 -4.55
C SER A 222 -8.60 -52.71 -4.47
N LYS A 223 -8.07 -52.55 -3.24
CA LYS A 223 -6.97 -53.25 -2.53
C LYS A 223 -5.53 -52.79 -2.79
N ILE A 224 -4.89 -52.23 -1.75
CA ILE A 224 -3.65 -52.71 -1.10
C ILE A 224 -3.45 -52.00 0.26
N SER A 225 -2.80 -52.72 1.19
CA SER A 225 -2.73 -52.60 2.67
C SER A 225 -1.71 -51.55 3.20
N PRO A 226 -1.97 -50.92 4.37
CA PRO A 226 -1.05 -49.95 4.98
C PRO A 226 -0.02 -50.65 5.89
N ARG A 227 1.09 -51.17 5.34
CA ARG A 227 2.18 -51.71 6.21
C ARG A 227 3.64 -51.47 5.84
N ASP A 228 4.00 -50.75 4.77
CA ASP A 228 5.43 -50.54 4.44
C ASP A 228 5.81 -49.10 4.11
N ILE A 229 5.54 -48.15 5.02
CA ILE A 229 6.24 -46.86 5.05
C ILE A 229 6.62 -46.50 6.50
N PRO A 230 7.92 -46.56 6.86
CA PRO A 230 8.38 -46.14 8.18
C PRO A 230 8.29 -44.62 8.35
N THR A 231 7.58 -44.22 9.39
CA THR A 231 7.78 -42.99 10.18
C THR A 231 7.56 -41.63 9.51
N TRP A 232 6.31 -41.34 9.19
CA TRP A 232 5.73 -40.00 9.44
C TRP A 232 4.88 -39.97 10.73
N ASP A 233 4.30 -41.11 11.13
CA ASP A 233 3.51 -41.19 12.37
C ASP A 233 4.35 -41.11 13.65
N ARG A 234 5.67 -41.36 13.63
CA ARG A 234 6.55 -41.09 14.79
C ARG A 234 7.04 -39.64 14.88
N LEU A 235 7.02 -38.89 13.77
CA LEU A 235 7.28 -37.44 13.78
C LEU A 235 6.01 -36.67 14.18
N VAL A 236 4.83 -37.25 13.94
CA VAL A 236 3.54 -36.69 14.33
C VAL A 236 3.07 -37.16 15.72
N GLN A 237 3.45 -38.36 16.19
CA GLN A 237 3.16 -38.81 17.57
C GLN A 237 4.18 -38.37 18.63
N THR A 238 5.30 -37.74 18.25
CA THR A 238 6.18 -37.03 19.20
C THR A 238 5.85 -35.53 19.30
N ALA A 239 4.84 -35.05 18.55
CA ALA A 239 4.36 -33.67 18.59
C ALA A 239 2.92 -33.53 19.14
N ARG A 240 2.42 -34.53 19.89
CA ARG A 240 1.19 -34.40 20.69
C ARG A 240 1.43 -34.99 22.08
N LEU A 241 1.24 -34.13 23.09
CA LEU A 241 1.56 -34.27 24.52
C LEU A 241 3.01 -33.87 24.82
N SER A 242 3.37 -32.59 24.77
CA SER A 242 3.08 -31.70 25.90
C SER A 242 3.42 -30.25 25.57
N LEU A 243 2.57 -29.62 24.77
CA LEU A 243 2.08 -28.31 25.15
C LEU A 243 0.57 -28.41 25.04
N LYS A 244 -0.11 -28.31 26.19
CA LYS A 244 -1.37 -27.58 26.21
C LYS A 244 -1.05 -26.29 25.44
N LYS A 245 -1.47 -26.17 24.18
CA LYS A 245 -1.73 -24.85 23.64
C LYS A 245 -2.89 -24.38 24.49
N ILE A 246 -2.53 -23.77 25.62
CA ILE A 246 -3.31 -22.68 26.12
C ILE A 246 -3.41 -21.77 24.89
N SER A 247 -4.58 -21.74 24.26
CA SER A 247 -4.95 -20.70 23.32
C SER A 247 -5.02 -19.40 24.14
N ILE A 248 -3.87 -18.83 24.47
CA ILE A 248 -3.74 -17.40 24.68
C ILE A 248 -3.40 -16.87 23.30
N GLY A 249 -4.42 -16.78 22.45
CA GLY A 249 -4.44 -15.80 21.37
C GLY A 249 -5.14 -14.60 21.95
N LEU A 250 -4.39 -13.71 22.60
CA LEU A 250 -4.93 -12.42 23.01
C LEU A 250 -4.96 -11.57 21.72
N SER A 251 -6.13 -11.48 21.09
CA SER A 251 -6.42 -10.43 20.12
C SER A 251 -6.96 -9.24 20.90
N ILE A 252 -6.39 -8.05 20.71
CA ILE A 252 -6.97 -6.85 21.32
C ILE A 252 -8.22 -6.50 20.55
N PHE A 253 -9.37 -6.63 21.21
CA PHE A 253 -10.60 -6.03 20.74
C PHE A 253 -10.51 -4.53 20.95
N SER A 254 -9.99 -3.85 19.92
CA SER A 254 -9.95 -2.41 19.84
C SER A 254 -11.24 -1.89 19.21
N GLN A 255 -11.55 -0.63 19.47
CA GLN A 255 -12.70 0.00 18.86
C GLN A 255 -12.39 1.40 18.36
N LEU A 256 -13.16 1.80 17.36
CA LEU A 256 -12.97 3.03 16.64
C LEU A 256 -14.30 3.79 16.45
N VAL A 257 -14.29 5.10 16.66
CA VAL A 257 -15.35 5.99 16.18
C VAL A 257 -15.12 6.29 14.68
N PHE A 258 -16.07 5.95 13.82
CA PHE A 258 -15.83 5.69 12.40
C PHE A 258 -15.94 6.91 11.46
N ALA A 259 -16.62 8.01 11.79
CA ALA A 259 -16.78 9.12 10.81
C ALA A 259 -15.58 10.04 10.64
N SER A 260 -14.67 10.13 11.62
CA SER A 260 -13.55 11.06 11.47
C SER A 260 -12.53 10.53 10.48
N ARG A 261 -11.74 11.43 9.87
CA ARG A 261 -10.59 11.04 9.03
C ARG A 261 -9.70 10.04 9.79
N ILE A 262 -9.34 10.38 11.03
CA ILE A 262 -8.53 9.52 11.91
C ILE A 262 -9.23 8.21 12.21
N GLY A 263 -10.54 8.24 12.46
CA GLY A 263 -11.40 7.06 12.54
C GLY A 263 -11.05 6.03 11.46
N ARG A 264 -11.49 6.28 10.23
CA ARG A 264 -11.34 5.31 9.13
C ARG A 264 -9.89 4.90 8.87
N ILE A 265 -8.93 5.80 9.03
CA ILE A 265 -7.51 5.49 8.79
C ILE A 265 -6.90 4.64 9.91
N VAL A 266 -7.34 4.80 11.17
CA VAL A 266 -7.01 3.85 12.24
C VAL A 266 -7.59 2.48 11.95
N LEU A 267 -8.83 2.35 11.43
CA LEU A 267 -9.35 1.04 11.03
C LEU A 267 -8.49 0.42 9.92
N ARG A 268 -8.11 1.20 8.90
CA ARG A 268 -7.20 0.71 7.84
C ARG A 268 -5.85 0.23 8.43
N ASN A 269 -5.28 0.95 9.38
CA ASN A 269 -4.04 0.55 10.05
C ASN A 269 -4.24 -0.68 10.97
N ALA A 270 -5.36 -0.77 11.68
CA ALA A 270 -5.69 -1.88 12.55
C ALA A 270 -5.82 -3.20 11.76
N LEU A 271 -6.36 -3.17 10.54
CA LEU A 271 -6.41 -4.35 9.66
C LEU A 271 -5.01 -4.89 9.30
N LEU A 272 -3.98 -4.04 9.35
CA LEU A 272 -2.59 -4.41 9.07
C LEU A 272 -1.82 -4.78 10.35
N HIS A 273 -2.41 -4.55 11.53
CA HIS A 273 -1.75 -4.76 12.81
C HIS A 273 -2.16 -6.12 13.41
N PRO A 274 -1.23 -7.07 13.61
CA PRO A 274 -1.56 -8.46 13.96
C PRO A 274 -2.23 -8.61 15.33
N ASP A 275 -1.92 -7.70 16.26
CA ASP A 275 -2.44 -7.75 17.62
C ASP A 275 -3.80 -7.06 17.80
N ILE A 276 -4.35 -6.44 16.74
CA ILE A 276 -5.54 -5.61 16.83
C ILE A 276 -6.68 -6.20 16.00
N GLU A 277 -7.85 -6.33 16.63
CA GLU A 277 -9.10 -6.63 15.98
C GLU A 277 -10.11 -5.53 16.28
N VAL A 278 -10.77 -5.00 15.26
CA VAL A 278 -11.84 -4.01 15.43
C VAL A 278 -13.17 -4.74 15.45
N VAL A 279 -13.86 -4.74 16.59
CA VAL A 279 -15.12 -5.51 16.78
C VAL A 279 -16.38 -4.67 16.69
N ALA A 280 -16.22 -3.35 16.82
CA ALA A 280 -17.34 -2.45 16.72
C ALA A 280 -16.92 -1.04 16.28
N VAL A 281 -17.91 -0.21 15.94
CA VAL A 281 -17.77 1.21 15.63
C VAL A 281 -18.97 1.99 16.14
N ASN A 282 -18.79 3.27 16.43
CA ASN A 282 -19.89 4.18 16.75
C ASN A 282 -19.82 5.44 15.90
N ASP A 283 -20.92 5.81 15.27
CA ASP A 283 -21.10 7.16 14.74
C ASP A 283 -22.57 7.57 14.59
N PRO A 284 -23.06 8.60 15.31
CA PRO A 284 -24.46 9.01 15.24
C PRO A 284 -24.82 9.79 13.97
N PHE A 285 -23.85 10.10 13.09
CA PHE A 285 -24.07 10.93 11.90
C PHE A 285 -23.93 10.18 10.58
N ILE A 286 -23.61 8.89 10.62
CA ILE A 286 -23.37 8.05 9.43
C ILE A 286 -24.12 6.74 9.60
N ASP A 287 -25.00 6.42 8.66
CA ASP A 287 -25.64 5.10 8.59
C ASP A 287 -24.71 4.02 8.01
N LEU A 288 -25.08 2.75 8.17
CA LEU A 288 -24.24 1.62 7.79
C LEU A 288 -23.87 1.60 6.29
N GLU A 289 -24.79 1.97 5.40
CA GLU A 289 -24.50 2.01 3.95
C GLU A 289 -23.51 3.12 3.63
N TYR A 290 -23.68 4.29 4.26
CA TYR A 290 -22.77 5.40 4.11
C TYR A 290 -21.40 5.09 4.73
N MET A 291 -21.34 4.31 5.81
CA MET A 291 -20.10 3.81 6.38
C MET A 291 -19.31 2.96 5.36
N VAL A 292 -19.98 2.02 4.68
CA VAL A 292 -19.37 1.22 3.61
C VAL A 292 -18.81 2.11 2.50
N TYR A 293 -19.59 3.09 2.04
CA TYR A 293 -19.16 4.03 1.00
C TYR A 293 -17.90 4.82 1.42
N MET A 294 -17.93 5.46 2.60
CA MET A 294 -16.83 6.32 3.07
C MET A 294 -15.55 5.54 3.39
N PHE A 295 -15.65 4.25 3.74
CA PHE A 295 -14.48 3.41 3.93
C PHE A 295 -13.91 2.90 2.60
N LYS A 296 -14.80 2.54 1.66
CA LYS A 296 -14.43 2.04 0.33
C LYS A 296 -13.72 3.10 -0.51
N TYR A 297 -14.17 4.35 -0.46
CA TYR A 297 -13.65 5.45 -1.27
C TYR A 297 -12.99 6.52 -0.39
N ASP A 298 -11.68 6.72 -0.56
CA ASP A 298 -10.94 7.80 0.10
C ASP A 298 -10.21 8.66 -0.96
N SER A 299 -10.37 9.98 -0.90
CA SER A 299 -9.76 10.90 -1.85
C SER A 299 -8.24 11.06 -1.68
N VAL A 300 -7.71 10.75 -0.51
CA VAL A 300 -6.29 10.87 -0.18
C VAL A 300 -5.63 9.50 -0.29
N HIS A 301 -6.13 8.52 0.48
CA HIS A 301 -5.54 7.19 0.61
C HIS A 301 -6.11 6.17 -0.39
N GLY A 302 -6.80 6.65 -1.41
CA GLY A 302 -7.38 5.85 -2.48
C GLY A 302 -8.46 4.85 -2.04
N ARG A 303 -8.87 4.02 -3.01
CA ARG A 303 -9.85 2.95 -2.79
C ARG A 303 -9.31 1.90 -1.83
N PHE A 304 -10.14 1.47 -0.88
CA PHE A 304 -9.84 0.30 -0.07
C PHE A 304 -9.71 -0.94 -0.99
N LYS A 305 -8.63 -1.71 -0.80
CA LYS A 305 -8.28 -2.85 -1.66
C LYS A 305 -9.01 -4.13 -1.29
N GLY A 306 -9.49 -4.21 -0.06
CA GLY A 306 -10.25 -5.35 0.46
C GLY A 306 -11.75 -5.26 0.19
N SER A 307 -12.46 -6.22 0.76
CA SER A 307 -13.92 -6.28 0.80
C SER A 307 -14.49 -5.47 1.97
N VAL A 308 -15.49 -4.64 1.67
CA VAL A 308 -16.30 -3.95 2.66
C VAL A 308 -17.76 -3.99 2.24
N GLU A 309 -18.63 -4.48 3.11
CA GLU A 309 -20.06 -4.62 2.84
C GLU A 309 -20.92 -4.41 4.10
N ALA A 310 -22.18 -4.06 3.88
CA ALA A 310 -23.19 -4.02 4.93
C ALA A 310 -23.95 -5.35 4.91
N LYS A 311 -23.98 -6.07 6.03
CA LYS A 311 -24.65 -7.37 6.12
C LYS A 311 -25.16 -7.60 7.54
N ASN A 312 -26.41 -8.06 7.67
CA ASN A 312 -27.04 -8.37 8.96
C ASN A 312 -26.95 -7.23 10.01
N GLY A 313 -27.09 -5.97 9.57
CA GLY A 313 -26.98 -4.80 10.46
C GLY A 313 -25.56 -4.52 10.99
N LYS A 314 -24.53 -5.15 10.42
CA LYS A 314 -23.12 -4.96 10.78
C LYS A 314 -22.30 -4.54 9.57
N LEU A 315 -21.18 -3.88 9.84
CA LEU A 315 -20.15 -3.60 8.86
C LEU A 315 -19.26 -4.83 8.74
N TYR A 316 -19.10 -5.38 7.55
CA TYR A 316 -18.18 -6.48 7.31
C TYR A 316 -16.96 -5.94 6.57
N VAL A 317 -15.77 -6.19 7.11
CA VAL A 317 -14.50 -5.83 6.48
C VAL A 317 -13.62 -7.07 6.43
N GLU A 318 -13.16 -7.47 5.23
CA GLU A 318 -12.41 -8.72 5.04
C GLU A 318 -13.14 -9.95 5.63
N GLY A 319 -14.46 -9.99 5.47
CA GLY A 319 -15.33 -11.06 6.01
C GLY A 319 -15.53 -11.04 7.53
N LYS A 320 -14.90 -10.11 8.27
CA LYS A 320 -15.03 -9.98 9.72
C LYS A 320 -16.16 -9.02 10.09
N PRO A 321 -17.10 -9.42 10.97
CA PRO A 321 -18.21 -8.57 11.39
C PRO A 321 -17.77 -7.53 12.42
N ILE A 322 -18.18 -6.28 12.21
CA ILE A 322 -17.96 -5.13 13.08
C ILE A 322 -19.34 -4.58 13.46
N SER A 323 -19.67 -4.59 14.74
CA SER A 323 -20.97 -4.10 15.22
C SER A 323 -21.04 -2.57 15.12
N VAL A 324 -22.19 -2.02 14.73
CA VAL A 324 -22.36 -0.58 14.52
C VAL A 324 -23.29 0.00 15.57
N TYR A 325 -22.89 1.11 16.17
CA TYR A 325 -23.67 1.93 17.09
C TYR A 325 -23.82 3.36 16.54
N GLN A 326 -24.86 4.07 16.98
CA GLN A 326 -25.15 5.45 16.53
C GLN A 326 -25.51 6.36 17.71
N GLU A 327 -24.77 6.23 18.80
CA GLU A 327 -25.00 6.99 20.02
C GLU A 327 -24.20 8.29 20.03
N LYS A 328 -24.82 9.36 20.53
CA LYS A 328 -24.16 10.66 20.75
C LYS A 328 -23.43 10.74 22.07
N ASP A 329 -23.96 10.09 23.11
CA ASP A 329 -23.34 10.04 24.43
C ASP A 329 -22.44 8.80 24.53
N PRO A 330 -21.13 8.96 24.77
CA PRO A 330 -20.21 7.84 24.90
C PRO A 330 -20.57 6.87 26.04
N ALA A 331 -21.36 7.31 27.02
CA ALA A 331 -21.84 6.47 28.12
C ALA A 331 -22.92 5.46 27.71
N ASN A 332 -23.66 5.72 26.63
CA ASN A 332 -24.74 4.86 26.18
C ASN A 332 -24.24 3.72 25.28
N ILE A 333 -22.99 3.78 24.84
CA ILE A 333 -22.46 2.79 23.90
C ILE A 333 -22.07 1.52 24.64
N LYS A 334 -22.72 0.41 24.31
CA LYS A 334 -22.59 -0.86 25.03
C LYS A 334 -21.41 -1.69 24.55
N TRP A 335 -20.19 -1.19 24.76
CA TRP A 335 -18.93 -1.85 24.38
C TRP A 335 -18.79 -3.28 24.90
N SER A 336 -19.33 -3.58 26.09
CA SER A 336 -19.29 -4.93 26.66
C SER A 336 -19.99 -5.99 25.80
N GLU A 337 -20.97 -5.62 24.97
CA GLU A 337 -21.70 -6.58 24.11
C GLU A 337 -20.81 -7.18 23.01
N THR A 338 -19.71 -6.50 22.66
CA THR A 338 -18.79 -6.91 21.58
C THR A 338 -17.41 -7.31 22.09
N GLY A 339 -17.17 -7.16 23.40
CA GLY A 339 -15.87 -7.39 24.02
C GLY A 339 -14.86 -6.26 23.77
N ALA A 340 -15.28 -5.11 23.23
CA ALA A 340 -14.41 -3.97 22.98
C ALA A 340 -13.81 -3.41 24.29
N ALA A 341 -12.50 -3.60 24.46
CA ALA A 341 -11.80 -3.26 25.70
C ALA A 341 -10.99 -1.96 25.60
N TYR A 342 -10.41 -1.69 24.43
CA TYR A 342 -9.57 -0.52 24.16
C TYR A 342 -10.26 0.38 23.13
N ILE A 343 -10.63 1.59 23.52
CA ILE A 343 -11.42 2.50 22.68
C ILE A 343 -10.52 3.60 22.13
N VAL A 344 -10.54 3.80 20.83
CA VAL A 344 -9.97 4.97 20.16
C VAL A 344 -11.05 6.06 20.09
N GLU A 345 -10.87 7.08 20.92
CA GLU A 345 -11.73 8.27 20.95
C GLU A 345 -11.24 9.26 19.88
N ALA A 346 -11.90 9.22 18.72
CA ALA A 346 -11.55 9.97 17.52
C ALA A 346 -12.62 10.97 17.07
N THR A 347 -13.55 11.37 17.94
CA THR A 347 -14.58 12.38 17.64
C THR A 347 -14.01 13.80 17.63
N GLY A 348 -12.96 14.04 18.44
CA GLY A 348 -12.42 15.37 18.70
C GLY A 348 -13.21 16.20 19.72
N VAL A 349 -14.28 15.64 20.31
CA VAL A 349 -15.16 16.34 21.28
C VAL A 349 -14.92 15.87 22.72
N PHE A 350 -14.56 14.61 22.93
CA PHE A 350 -14.35 14.00 24.24
C PHE A 350 -12.86 13.90 24.61
N THR A 351 -12.14 15.03 24.59
CA THR A 351 -10.67 15.07 24.72
C THR A 351 -10.13 15.28 26.15
N THR A 352 -11.01 15.32 27.15
CA THR A 352 -10.64 15.39 28.58
C THR A 352 -10.88 14.03 29.23
N THR A 353 -10.19 13.76 30.34
CA THR A 353 -10.32 12.52 31.10
C THR A 353 -11.76 12.24 31.50
N ASP A 354 -12.47 13.23 32.03
CA ASP A 354 -13.88 13.12 32.42
C ASP A 354 -14.78 12.69 31.25
N LYS A 355 -14.82 13.49 30.17
CA LYS A 355 -15.58 13.19 28.95
C LYS A 355 -15.27 11.83 28.33
N ALA A 356 -13.98 11.51 28.16
CA ALA A 356 -13.55 10.23 27.59
C ALA A 356 -13.92 9.03 28.48
N SER A 357 -13.99 9.24 29.80
CA SER A 357 -14.40 8.21 30.77
C SER A 357 -15.86 7.77 30.59
N GLY A 358 -16.67 8.50 29.82
CA GLY A 358 -18.00 8.05 29.40
C GLY A 358 -17.97 6.63 28.80
N HIS A 359 -16.97 6.33 27.98
CA HIS A 359 -16.80 4.99 27.39
C HIS A 359 -16.60 3.87 28.43
N LEU A 360 -16.03 4.18 29.60
CA LEU A 360 -15.82 3.18 30.65
C LEU A 360 -17.16 2.68 31.22
N LYS A 361 -18.21 3.51 31.19
CA LYS A 361 -19.57 3.11 31.59
C LYS A 361 -20.16 2.05 30.64
N GLY A 362 -19.75 2.08 29.38
CA GLY A 362 -20.11 1.10 28.35
C GLY A 362 -19.40 -0.25 28.47
N GLY A 363 -18.47 -0.40 29.40
CA GLY A 363 -17.69 -1.63 29.62
C GLY A 363 -16.29 -1.62 29.00
N ALA A 364 -15.83 -0.49 28.46
CA ALA A 364 -14.43 -0.35 28.05
C ALA A 364 -13.48 -0.38 29.25
N LYS A 365 -12.24 -0.84 29.02
CA LYS A 365 -11.17 -0.86 30.02
C LYS A 365 -10.23 0.33 29.89
N LYS A 366 -9.95 0.76 28.66
CA LYS A 366 -9.05 1.88 28.38
C LYS A 366 -9.52 2.71 27.20
N VAL A 367 -9.22 4.01 27.26
CA VAL A 367 -9.52 4.96 26.18
C VAL A 367 -8.23 5.64 25.73
N ILE A 368 -8.00 5.67 24.42
CA ILE A 368 -6.92 6.35 23.74
C ILE A 368 -7.52 7.53 22.97
N ILE A 369 -7.30 8.75 23.46
CA ILE A 369 -7.73 9.98 22.81
C ILE A 369 -6.81 10.25 21.62
N SER A 370 -7.39 10.38 20.41
CA SER A 370 -6.65 10.66 19.18
C SER A 370 -6.43 12.17 18.94
N ALA A 371 -6.18 12.91 20.01
CA ALA A 371 -5.89 14.33 20.03
C ALA A 371 -5.17 14.69 21.34
N PRO A 372 -4.51 15.86 21.43
CA PRO A 372 -3.97 16.35 22.69
C PRO A 372 -5.07 16.48 23.76
N SER A 373 -4.76 16.04 24.97
CA SER A 373 -5.63 16.21 26.13
C SER A 373 -5.11 17.32 27.05
N ALA A 374 -6.05 18.01 27.70
CA ALA A 374 -5.72 19.00 28.71
C ALA A 374 -5.19 18.34 30.00
N ASP A 375 -5.73 17.17 30.34
CA ASP A 375 -5.55 16.51 31.65
C ASP A 375 -5.10 15.04 31.56
N ALA A 376 -5.36 14.32 30.45
CA ALA A 376 -4.90 12.95 30.29
C ALA A 376 -3.40 12.89 29.94
N PRO A 377 -2.65 11.90 30.45
CA PRO A 377 -1.24 11.72 30.13
C PRO A 377 -1.06 11.43 28.64
N MET A 378 -0.09 12.12 28.02
CA MET A 378 0.21 12.02 26.61
C MET A 378 1.43 11.14 26.36
N PHE A 379 1.34 10.31 25.34
CA PHE A 379 2.40 9.40 24.92
C PHE A 379 2.70 9.56 23.43
N VAL A 380 3.98 9.48 23.10
CA VAL A 380 4.49 9.45 21.72
C VAL A 380 5.38 8.21 21.59
N CYS A 381 5.01 7.31 20.68
CA CYS A 381 5.77 6.09 20.42
C CYS A 381 7.21 6.42 20.00
N GLY A 382 8.18 5.73 20.59
CA GLY A 382 9.61 6.01 20.39
C GLY A 382 10.18 7.15 21.24
N VAL A 383 9.36 7.83 22.06
CA VAL A 383 9.81 8.96 22.89
C VAL A 383 9.68 8.68 24.39
N ASN A 384 8.46 8.41 24.89
CA ASN A 384 8.18 8.38 26.34
C ASN A 384 7.26 7.24 26.81
N LEU A 385 7.22 6.13 26.07
CA LEU A 385 6.38 4.98 26.43
C LEU A 385 6.80 4.31 27.76
N ASP A 386 8.02 4.55 28.21
CA ASP A 386 8.53 4.12 29.52
C ASP A 386 7.82 4.79 30.69
N ALA A 387 7.28 6.00 30.51
CA ALA A 387 6.49 6.71 31.52
C ALA A 387 5.04 6.20 31.63
N TYR A 388 4.63 5.24 30.80
CA TYR A 388 3.29 4.68 30.82
C TYR A 388 3.02 3.90 32.12
N ASN A 389 1.83 4.10 32.69
CA ASN A 389 1.37 3.38 33.87
C ASN A 389 0.06 2.63 33.55
N PRO A 390 -0.04 1.31 33.78
CA PRO A 390 -1.27 0.53 33.57
C PRO A 390 -2.50 1.07 34.31
N LYS A 391 -2.31 1.83 35.39
CA LYS A 391 -3.40 2.48 36.14
C LYS A 391 -4.11 3.58 35.34
N TYR A 392 -3.50 4.10 34.28
CA TYR A 392 -4.14 5.10 33.43
C TYR A 392 -5.26 4.46 32.61
N THR A 393 -6.51 4.83 32.90
CA THR A 393 -7.69 4.35 32.16
C THR A 393 -7.98 5.20 30.93
N VAL A 394 -7.53 6.46 30.91
CA VAL A 394 -7.61 7.37 29.76
C VAL A 394 -6.21 7.91 29.47
N ILE A 395 -5.77 7.77 28.24
CA ILE A 395 -4.48 8.25 27.75
C ILE A 395 -4.67 9.00 26.42
N SER A 396 -3.69 9.77 25.99
CA SER A 396 -3.72 10.50 24.72
C SER A 396 -2.50 10.17 23.87
N ASN A 397 -2.71 10.03 22.56
CA ASN A 397 -1.62 9.88 21.58
C ASN A 397 -1.05 11.24 21.11
N ALA A 398 -1.25 12.31 21.89
CA ALA A 398 -0.89 13.68 21.53
C ALA A 398 -1.51 14.11 20.16
N SER A 399 -0.81 14.94 19.38
CA SER A 399 -1.21 15.32 18.01
C SER A 399 -0.25 14.73 16.96
N CYS A 400 -0.66 14.76 15.70
CA CYS A 400 0.19 14.47 14.54
C CYS A 400 1.48 15.32 14.55
N THR A 401 1.37 16.63 14.77
CA THR A 401 2.54 17.52 14.84
C THR A 401 3.46 17.21 16.03
N THR A 402 2.93 16.84 17.20
CA THR A 402 3.77 16.43 18.34
C THR A 402 4.45 15.09 18.07
N ASN A 403 3.77 14.14 17.41
CA ASN A 403 4.37 12.87 16.97
C ASN A 403 5.47 13.09 15.92
N CYS A 404 5.37 14.13 15.10
CA CYS A 404 6.45 14.51 14.19
C CYS A 404 7.63 15.17 14.92
N LEU A 405 7.33 16.21 15.71
CA LEU A 405 8.36 17.04 16.34
C LEU A 405 9.12 16.33 17.47
N ALA A 406 8.45 15.53 18.31
CA ALA A 406 9.06 15.00 19.53
C ALA A 406 10.21 14.00 19.25
N PRO A 407 10.10 13.04 18.31
CA PRO A 407 11.22 12.16 17.97
C PRO A 407 12.45 12.94 17.46
N LEU A 408 12.25 13.90 16.55
CA LEU A 408 13.33 14.76 16.05
C LEU A 408 13.95 15.58 17.19
N ALA A 409 13.13 16.25 18.00
CA ALA A 409 13.60 17.05 19.13
C ALA A 409 14.35 16.20 20.17
N LYS A 410 13.93 14.94 20.41
CA LYS A 410 14.63 14.00 21.27
C LYS A 410 16.02 13.69 20.75
N ILE A 411 16.16 13.33 19.47
CA ILE A 411 17.46 13.05 18.85
C ILE A 411 18.39 14.25 18.99
N ILE A 412 17.91 15.44 18.64
CA ILE A 412 18.72 16.66 18.69
C ILE A 412 19.10 17.01 20.13
N ASN A 413 18.16 16.92 21.07
CA ASN A 413 18.43 17.23 22.47
C ASN A 413 19.42 16.24 23.10
N ASP A 414 19.26 14.93 22.84
CA ASP A 414 20.11 13.90 23.45
C ASP A 414 21.57 13.98 22.94
N ASN A 415 21.79 14.44 21.70
CA ASN A 415 23.12 14.53 21.09
C ASN A 415 23.80 15.90 21.27
N PHE A 416 23.01 16.99 21.21
CA PHE A 416 23.55 18.35 21.12
C PHE A 416 22.99 19.31 22.16
N GLY A 417 21.93 18.93 22.89
CA GLY A 417 21.20 19.81 23.80
C GLY A 417 20.43 20.90 23.06
N ILE A 418 19.13 21.04 23.35
CA ILE A 418 18.35 22.18 22.88
C ILE A 418 18.30 23.23 23.99
N VAL A 419 18.74 24.45 23.67
CA VAL A 419 18.61 25.59 24.59
C VAL A 419 17.22 26.19 24.48
N GLU A 420 16.80 26.49 23.25
CA GLU A 420 15.49 27.03 22.92
C GLU A 420 15.15 26.74 21.45
N GLY A 421 13.86 26.74 21.11
CA GLY A 421 13.42 26.55 19.74
C GLY A 421 12.00 27.02 19.45
N LEU A 422 11.79 27.40 18.20
CA LEU A 422 10.50 27.80 17.64
C LEU A 422 10.13 26.88 16.49
N MET A 423 8.88 26.42 16.50
CA MET A 423 8.35 25.55 15.47
C MET A 423 7.25 26.24 14.67
N SER A 424 7.29 26.05 13.35
CA SER A 424 6.15 26.30 12.46
C SER A 424 5.69 24.99 11.85
N ALA A 425 4.42 24.65 12.01
CA ALA A 425 3.80 23.52 11.31
C ALA A 425 3.09 24.06 10.06
N ILE A 426 3.65 23.82 8.88
CA ILE A 426 2.96 24.05 7.62
C ILE A 426 2.09 22.83 7.38
N HIS A 427 0.80 22.99 7.66
CA HIS A 427 -0.09 21.87 7.91
C HIS A 427 -1.22 21.82 6.89
N ALA A 428 -1.51 20.62 6.39
CA ALA A 428 -2.66 20.35 5.54
C ALA A 428 -3.99 20.81 6.15
N THR A 429 -4.97 20.96 5.26
CA THR A 429 -6.38 21.16 5.58
C THR A 429 -6.90 20.02 6.46
N THR A 430 -7.82 20.33 7.39
CA THR A 430 -8.48 19.32 8.21
C THR A 430 -9.99 19.56 8.21
N ALA A 431 -10.76 18.61 8.75
CA ALA A 431 -12.22 18.67 8.78
C ALA A 431 -12.80 19.87 9.56
N THR A 432 -11.99 20.57 10.37
CA THR A 432 -12.46 21.74 11.13
C THR A 432 -12.49 23.04 10.33
N GLN A 433 -11.78 23.10 9.19
CA GLN A 433 -11.76 24.28 8.31
C GLN A 433 -12.99 24.33 7.41
N ARG A 434 -13.23 25.49 6.78
CA ARG A 434 -14.38 25.72 5.92
C ARG A 434 -13.99 25.77 4.44
N THR A 435 -14.87 25.26 3.58
CA THR A 435 -14.71 25.35 2.12
C THR A 435 -14.83 26.79 1.63
N VAL A 436 -15.74 27.57 2.21
CA VAL A 436 -15.95 29.00 1.99
C VAL A 436 -15.95 29.76 3.31
N ASP A 437 -15.83 31.09 3.28
CA ASP A 437 -15.85 31.93 4.49
C ASP A 437 -17.12 31.68 5.33
N GLY A 438 -16.95 31.35 6.61
CA GLY A 438 -18.03 31.01 7.52
C GLY A 438 -17.63 30.95 9.00
N PRO A 439 -18.57 30.65 9.90
CA PRO A 439 -18.32 30.66 11.35
C PRO A 439 -17.40 29.49 11.76
N SER A 440 -16.48 29.79 12.67
CA SER A 440 -15.57 28.82 13.28
C SER A 440 -15.70 28.88 14.81
N HIS A 441 -15.80 27.69 15.43
CA HIS A 441 -15.97 27.57 16.88
C HIS A 441 -14.65 27.74 17.66
N LYS A 442 -13.51 27.66 16.97
CA LYS A 442 -12.18 27.65 17.61
C LYS A 442 -11.49 29.01 17.51
N ASP A 443 -11.43 29.57 16.31
CA ASP A 443 -10.77 30.85 16.04
C ASP A 443 -11.31 31.49 14.75
N TRP A 444 -11.25 32.81 14.62
CA TRP A 444 -11.82 33.54 13.47
C TRP A 444 -11.13 33.21 12.14
N ARG A 445 -9.81 32.95 12.16
CA ARG A 445 -9.02 32.72 10.93
C ARG A 445 -9.38 31.37 10.29
N GLY A 446 -9.65 30.35 11.09
CA GLY A 446 -10.08 29.02 10.65
C GLY A 446 -11.46 28.99 10.03
N GLY A 447 -12.23 30.08 10.14
CA GLY A 447 -13.49 30.26 9.42
C GLY A 447 -13.32 30.67 7.95
N ARG A 448 -12.11 31.06 7.52
CA ARG A 448 -11.84 31.50 6.15
C ARG A 448 -11.70 30.31 5.18
N ALA A 449 -12.04 30.53 3.91
CA ALA A 449 -12.02 29.53 2.85
C ALA A 449 -10.64 28.86 2.72
N VAL A 450 -10.56 27.57 3.02
CA VAL A 450 -9.28 26.86 3.15
C VAL A 450 -8.57 26.62 1.82
N GLY A 451 -9.32 26.52 0.71
CA GLY A 451 -8.75 26.25 -0.61
C GLY A 451 -7.98 27.42 -1.23
N ASN A 452 -8.06 28.62 -0.65
CA ASN A 452 -7.49 29.84 -1.24
C ASN A 452 -6.71 30.71 -0.23
N ASN A 453 -6.41 30.18 0.96
CA ASN A 453 -5.74 30.94 2.02
C ASN A 453 -4.60 30.15 2.65
N ILE A 454 -3.55 30.87 3.05
CA ILE A 454 -2.60 30.43 4.07
C ILE A 454 -3.13 30.97 5.40
N ILE A 455 -3.53 30.09 6.32
CA ILE A 455 -4.25 30.48 7.54
C ILE A 455 -3.37 30.25 8.76
N PRO A 456 -2.83 31.31 9.40
CA PRO A 456 -2.08 31.13 10.63
C PRO A 456 -3.02 30.70 11.77
N SER A 457 -2.60 29.73 12.56
CA SER A 457 -3.36 29.18 13.70
C SER A 457 -2.41 28.86 14.86
N SER A 458 -2.86 29.15 16.09
CA SER A 458 -2.14 28.76 17.30
C SER A 458 -2.16 27.25 17.49
N THR A 459 -1.04 26.67 17.91
CA THR A 459 -0.95 25.24 18.24
C THR A 459 -0.23 25.03 19.57
N GLY A 460 -0.73 24.07 20.36
CA GLY A 460 -0.07 23.61 21.58
C GLY A 460 0.96 22.51 21.31
N ALA A 461 1.15 22.06 20.06
CA ALA A 461 1.92 20.86 19.75
C ALA A 461 3.40 20.94 20.18
N ALA A 462 4.06 22.08 19.96
CA ALA A 462 5.44 22.28 20.41
C ALA A 462 5.54 22.35 21.94
N LYS A 463 4.59 22.99 22.62
CA LYS A 463 4.53 22.99 24.09
C LYS A 463 4.29 21.58 24.64
N ALA A 464 3.52 20.75 23.94
CA ALA A 464 3.29 19.36 24.32
C ALA A 464 4.55 18.50 24.24
N VAL A 465 5.55 18.87 23.43
CA VAL A 465 6.88 18.20 23.44
C VAL A 465 7.51 18.31 24.83
N GLY A 466 7.38 19.45 25.51
CA GLY A 466 7.85 19.62 26.89
C GLY A 466 7.15 18.72 27.91
N LYS A 467 5.95 18.20 27.61
CA LYS A 467 5.24 17.22 28.46
C LYS A 467 5.75 15.79 28.23
N VAL A 468 6.11 15.43 27.00
CA VAL A 468 6.61 14.08 26.66
C VAL A 468 8.14 13.97 26.79
N ILE A 469 8.86 15.09 26.73
CA ILE A 469 10.30 15.21 27.00
C ILE A 469 10.48 16.30 28.07
N PRO A 470 10.42 15.96 29.36
CA PRO A 470 10.42 16.95 30.45
C PRO A 470 11.60 17.92 30.45
N SER A 471 12.78 17.50 29.97
CA SER A 471 13.97 18.36 29.84
C SER A 471 13.82 19.49 28.82
N LEU A 472 12.80 19.41 27.95
CA LEU A 472 12.44 20.44 26.96
C LEU A 472 11.26 21.31 27.39
N ASN A 473 10.75 21.11 28.61
CA ASN A 473 9.64 21.93 29.11
C ASN A 473 10.05 23.42 29.19
N GLY A 474 9.22 24.28 28.61
CA GLY A 474 9.50 25.72 28.48
C GLY A 474 10.50 26.12 27.40
N LYS A 475 11.17 25.16 26.73
CA LYS A 475 12.18 25.44 25.69
C LYS A 475 11.63 25.47 24.27
N LEU A 476 10.48 24.83 24.03
CA LEU A 476 9.86 24.72 22.71
C LEU A 476 8.44 25.29 22.71
N THR A 477 8.16 26.14 21.73
CA THR A 477 6.81 26.62 21.40
C THR A 477 6.70 26.85 19.89
N GLY A 478 5.51 27.17 19.40
CA GLY A 478 5.33 27.34 17.97
C GLY A 478 3.93 27.75 17.56
N LEU A 479 3.75 27.87 16.25
CA LEU A 479 2.48 28.14 15.59
C LEU A 479 2.31 27.21 14.37
N SER A 480 1.20 27.36 13.67
CA SER A 480 0.95 26.61 12.44
C SER A 480 0.41 27.52 11.34
N PHE A 481 0.63 27.14 10.10
CA PHE A 481 -0.01 27.70 8.92
C PHE A 481 -0.80 26.59 8.25
N ARG A 482 -2.13 26.73 8.15
CA ARG A 482 -2.94 25.82 7.33
C ARG A 482 -2.79 26.22 5.88
N VAL A 483 -2.48 25.26 5.02
CA VAL A 483 -2.27 25.49 3.58
C VAL A 483 -3.22 24.64 2.73
N PRO A 484 -3.47 25.01 1.45
CA PRO A 484 -4.39 24.30 0.56
C PRO A 484 -3.89 22.93 0.06
N THR A 485 -3.37 22.09 0.94
CA THR A 485 -3.12 20.66 0.70
C THR A 485 -4.14 19.83 1.48
N VAL A 486 -4.52 18.67 0.94
CA VAL A 486 -5.57 17.81 1.52
C VAL A 486 -5.04 16.83 2.57
N ASP A 487 -3.75 16.53 2.53
CA ASP A 487 -3.03 15.75 3.53
C ASP A 487 -1.52 16.04 3.42
N VAL A 488 -0.74 15.44 4.33
CA VAL A 488 0.68 15.63 4.55
C VAL A 488 1.02 17.03 5.01
N SER A 489 1.84 17.08 6.06
CA SER A 489 2.27 18.30 6.71
C SER A 489 3.78 18.27 6.93
N VAL A 490 4.34 19.44 7.24
CA VAL A 490 5.77 19.57 7.52
C VAL A 490 6.01 20.44 8.75
N VAL A 491 6.94 19.98 9.58
CA VAL A 491 7.50 20.72 10.71
C VAL A 491 8.74 21.46 10.23
N ASP A 492 8.77 22.76 10.47
CA ASP A 492 9.95 23.61 10.43
C ASP A 492 10.34 23.92 11.87
N LEU A 493 11.49 23.39 12.32
CA LEU A 493 12.02 23.58 13.66
C LEU A 493 13.30 24.42 13.60
N VAL A 494 13.25 25.64 14.12
CA VAL A 494 14.43 26.49 14.32
C VAL A 494 14.89 26.36 15.76
N VAL A 495 16.12 25.91 15.99
CA VAL A 495 16.65 25.63 17.33
C VAL A 495 18.04 26.20 17.52
N ARG A 496 18.30 26.61 18.77
CA ARG A 496 19.64 26.91 19.26
C ARG A 496 20.18 25.72 20.05
N LEU A 497 21.32 25.19 19.62
CA LEU A 497 22.01 24.06 20.21
C LEU A 497 22.96 24.52 21.33
N GLU A 498 23.06 23.71 22.38
CA GLU A 498 24.00 23.94 23.48
C GLU A 498 25.42 23.56 23.06
N LYS A 499 25.60 22.33 22.57
CA LYS A 499 26.84 21.85 21.97
C LYS A 499 26.86 22.23 20.48
N SER A 500 27.93 22.89 20.06
CA SER A 500 28.16 23.22 18.65
C SER A 500 28.23 21.94 17.79
N ALA A 501 27.58 21.95 16.63
CA ALA A 501 27.59 20.87 15.66
C ALA A 501 27.59 21.40 14.22
N SER A 502 28.27 20.70 13.33
CA SER A 502 28.10 20.84 11.88
C SER A 502 26.76 20.23 11.45
N TYR A 503 26.25 20.66 10.29
CA TYR A 503 25.02 20.07 9.75
C TYR A 503 25.20 18.58 9.41
N GLU A 504 26.40 18.17 8.97
CA GLU A 504 26.76 16.75 8.77
C GLU A 504 26.64 15.91 10.05
N GLU A 505 27.10 16.41 11.20
CA GLU A 505 26.94 15.71 12.47
C GLU A 505 25.47 15.56 12.87
N ILE A 506 24.66 16.59 12.62
CA ILE A 506 23.22 16.53 12.87
C ILE A 506 22.55 15.48 11.98
N LYS A 507 22.85 15.49 10.68
CA LYS A 507 22.36 14.48 9.72
C LYS A 507 22.73 13.07 10.15
N ALA A 508 23.99 12.85 10.53
CA ALA A 508 24.47 11.55 10.97
C ALA A 508 23.73 11.05 12.22
N ALA A 509 23.48 11.93 13.21
CA ALA A 509 22.73 11.57 14.41
C ALA A 509 21.28 11.18 14.10
N VAL A 510 20.60 11.93 13.22
CA VAL A 510 19.23 11.62 12.82
C VAL A 510 19.17 10.33 11.99
N LYS A 511 20.10 10.14 11.05
CA LYS A 511 20.21 8.92 10.24
C LYS A 511 20.41 7.69 11.13
N ALA A 512 21.38 7.74 12.04
CA ALA A 512 21.66 6.64 12.98
C ALA A 512 20.43 6.29 13.84
N ALA A 513 19.67 7.28 14.31
CA ALA A 513 18.44 7.04 15.06
C ALA A 513 17.34 6.43 14.17
N SER A 514 17.17 6.91 12.94
CA SER A 514 16.18 6.40 11.97
C SER A 514 16.44 4.95 11.55
N GLU A 515 17.71 4.55 11.47
CA GLU A 515 18.12 3.19 11.10
C GLU A 515 18.23 2.26 12.33
N GLY A 516 18.27 2.83 13.54
CA GLY A 516 18.43 2.13 14.81
C GLY A 516 17.25 2.29 15.77
N SER A 517 17.46 3.08 16.83
CA SER A 517 16.56 3.14 17.99
C SER A 517 15.15 3.67 17.71
N MET A 518 14.97 4.42 16.62
CA MET A 518 13.68 5.01 16.21
C MET A 518 13.21 4.49 14.84
N LYS A 519 13.70 3.34 14.40
CA LYS A 519 13.27 2.72 13.14
C LYS A 519 11.76 2.50 13.10
N GLY A 520 11.12 2.98 12.03
CA GLY A 520 9.66 2.94 11.86
C GLY A 520 8.89 4.09 12.56
N ILE A 521 9.60 4.94 13.31
CA ILE A 521 9.09 6.20 13.87
C ILE A 521 9.73 7.38 13.15
N MET A 522 11.05 7.38 13.04
CA MET A 522 11.85 8.36 12.31
C MET A 522 12.27 7.81 10.94
N GLY A 523 12.01 8.57 9.89
CA GLY A 523 12.59 8.41 8.56
C GLY A 523 13.66 9.48 8.29
N TYR A 524 14.45 9.25 7.26
CA TYR A 524 15.53 10.12 6.80
C TYR A 524 15.57 10.09 5.26
N THR A 525 15.67 11.25 4.61
CA THR A 525 15.77 11.33 3.15
C THR A 525 16.71 12.43 2.69
N GLU A 526 17.43 12.15 1.59
CA GLU A 526 18.28 13.09 0.84
C GLU A 526 17.72 13.34 -0.58
N GLU A 527 16.54 12.77 -0.87
CA GLU A 527 15.89 12.93 -2.17
C GLU A 527 15.16 14.28 -2.25
N LYS A 528 14.93 14.76 -3.48
CA LYS A 528 14.21 16.01 -3.75
C LYS A 528 12.69 15.78 -3.71
N VAL A 529 12.20 15.55 -2.51
CA VAL A 529 10.81 15.19 -2.20
C VAL A 529 9.88 16.40 -2.03
N VAL A 530 8.59 16.15 -2.17
CA VAL A 530 7.50 17.09 -1.86
C VAL A 530 6.39 16.38 -1.07
N SER A 531 5.40 17.15 -0.58
CA SER A 531 4.35 16.63 0.30
C SER A 531 3.67 15.35 -0.17
N THR A 532 3.32 15.23 -1.46
CA THR A 532 2.58 14.07 -1.98
C THR A 532 3.34 12.76 -1.89
N ASP A 533 4.68 12.81 -1.88
CA ASP A 533 5.55 11.63 -1.80
C ASP A 533 5.44 10.91 -0.44
N PHE A 534 4.87 11.58 0.56
CA PHE A 534 4.67 11.03 1.90
C PHE A 534 3.23 10.58 2.17
N THR A 535 2.33 10.64 1.19
CA THR A 535 0.96 10.14 1.36
C THR A 535 0.98 8.64 1.64
N GLY A 536 0.39 8.21 2.76
CA GLY A 536 0.43 6.83 3.23
C GLY A 536 1.76 6.41 3.87
N ASN A 537 2.69 7.34 4.11
CA ASN A 537 3.95 7.03 4.81
C ASN A 537 3.66 6.70 6.28
N GLU A 538 4.33 5.67 6.78
CA GLU A 538 4.09 5.14 8.12
C GLU A 538 4.94 5.77 9.22
N ASN A 539 6.00 6.50 8.86
CA ASN A 539 6.89 7.13 9.84
C ASN A 539 6.23 8.39 10.42
N SER A 540 6.35 8.57 11.73
CA SER A 540 5.83 9.76 12.42
C SER A 540 6.53 11.05 12.01
N SER A 541 7.79 10.97 11.61
CA SER A 541 8.61 12.10 11.21
C SER A 541 9.66 11.65 10.22
N ILE A 542 9.74 12.30 9.06
CA ILE A 542 10.74 12.02 8.04
C ILE A 542 11.62 13.26 7.90
N PHE A 543 12.87 13.16 8.36
CA PHE A 543 13.81 14.28 8.28
C PHE A 543 14.26 14.51 6.84
N ASP A 544 14.04 15.73 6.36
CA ASP A 544 14.43 16.19 5.03
C ASP A 544 15.76 16.94 5.15
N VAL A 545 16.80 16.28 4.65
CA VAL A 545 18.17 16.75 4.79
C VAL A 545 18.40 18.06 4.06
N ASP A 546 17.93 18.15 2.82
CA ASP A 546 18.26 19.27 1.94
C ASP A 546 17.30 20.45 2.09
N ALA A 547 16.17 20.27 2.77
CA ALA A 547 15.26 21.35 3.13
C ALA A 547 15.69 22.12 4.40
N GLY A 548 16.53 21.53 5.25
CA GLY A 548 17.09 22.23 6.42
C GLY A 548 18.32 23.09 6.10
N ILE A 549 18.69 23.97 7.03
CA ILE A 549 19.82 24.88 6.85
C ILE A 549 20.43 25.29 8.20
N ALA A 550 21.77 25.28 8.30
CA ALA A 550 22.49 25.80 9.45
C ALA A 550 22.97 27.23 9.19
N LEU A 551 22.60 28.17 10.06
CA LEU A 551 23.14 29.54 10.00
C LEU A 551 24.56 29.59 10.55
N ASN A 552 24.80 28.86 11.65
CA ASN A 552 26.10 28.67 12.27
C ASN A 552 26.09 27.36 13.07
N LYS A 553 27.19 27.04 13.76
CA LYS A 553 27.36 25.77 14.49
C LYS A 553 26.38 25.56 15.65
N ASN A 554 25.65 26.58 16.09
CA ASN A 554 24.71 26.50 17.22
C ASN A 554 23.29 26.91 16.84
N PHE A 555 23.03 27.33 15.61
CA PHE A 555 21.70 27.83 15.22
C PHE A 555 21.30 27.24 13.87
N VAL A 556 20.28 26.39 13.89
CA VAL A 556 19.91 25.55 12.75
C VAL A 556 18.40 25.52 12.56
N LYS A 557 17.98 25.32 11.31
CA LYS A 557 16.62 25.00 10.90
C LYS A 557 16.59 23.56 10.41
N LEU A 558 15.68 22.77 10.98
CA LEU A 558 15.45 21.36 10.66
C LEU A 558 14.04 21.20 10.09
N VAL A 559 13.91 20.39 9.05
CA VAL A 559 12.64 20.16 8.36
C VAL A 559 12.28 18.69 8.46
N ALA A 560 11.04 18.39 8.84
CA ALA A 560 10.54 17.02 8.89
C ALA A 560 9.10 16.89 8.39
N TRP A 561 8.89 15.99 7.44
CA TRP A 561 7.58 15.65 6.89
C TRP A 561 6.85 14.66 7.77
N TYR A 562 5.52 14.66 7.67
CA TYR A 562 4.67 13.64 8.27
C TYR A 562 3.33 13.60 7.57
N ASP A 563 2.86 12.39 7.28
CA ASP A 563 1.46 12.17 6.98
C ASP A 563 0.65 12.35 8.28
N ASN A 564 -0.12 13.44 8.34
CA ASN A 564 -0.87 13.80 9.54
C ASN A 564 -2.08 12.89 9.79
N GLU A 565 -2.47 12.05 8.83
CA GLU A 565 -3.54 11.07 8.97
C GLU A 565 -3.00 9.66 9.15
N TRP A 566 -2.21 9.16 8.19
CA TRP A 566 -1.74 7.78 8.14
C TRP A 566 -0.74 7.46 9.24
N ALA A 567 0.37 8.20 9.32
CA ALA A 567 1.40 7.96 10.33
C ALA A 567 0.84 8.14 11.74
N TYR A 568 0.02 9.17 11.96
CA TYR A 568 -0.62 9.39 13.25
C TYR A 568 -1.56 8.24 13.63
N SER A 569 -2.36 7.75 12.69
CA SER A 569 -3.28 6.61 12.92
C SER A 569 -2.52 5.32 13.21
N LYS A 570 -1.37 5.11 12.56
CA LYS A 570 -0.46 4.00 12.89
C LYS A 570 0.04 4.13 14.33
N ARG A 571 0.45 5.33 14.77
CA ARG A 571 0.85 5.56 16.17
C ARG A 571 -0.26 5.32 17.17
N VAL A 572 -1.52 5.61 16.83
CA VAL A 572 -2.67 5.26 17.68
C VAL A 572 -2.75 3.74 17.86
N CYS A 573 -2.59 2.97 16.77
CA CYS A 573 -2.56 1.51 16.84
C CYS A 573 -1.38 1.00 17.68
N ASP A 574 -0.17 1.51 17.43
CA ASP A 574 1.04 1.12 18.16
C ASP A 574 0.92 1.41 19.67
N LEU A 575 0.38 2.58 20.04
CA LEU A 575 0.15 2.95 21.44
C LEU A 575 -0.90 2.06 22.11
N LEU A 576 -1.98 1.74 21.39
CA LEU A 576 -3.02 0.85 21.86
C LEU A 576 -2.46 -0.55 22.12
N ALA A 577 -1.72 -1.12 21.17
CA ALA A 577 -1.08 -2.42 21.30
C ALA A 577 -0.06 -2.43 22.44
N PHE A 578 0.76 -1.38 22.56
CA PHE A 578 1.71 -1.22 23.66
C PHE A 578 1.00 -1.18 25.03
N ALA A 579 -0.04 -0.37 25.17
CA ALA A 579 -0.80 -0.24 26.41
C ALA A 579 -1.43 -1.57 26.80
N ALA A 580 -2.05 -2.27 25.85
CA ALA A 580 -2.63 -3.58 26.08
C ALA A 580 -1.62 -4.63 26.53
N LYS A 581 -0.43 -4.66 25.91
CA LYS A 581 0.67 -5.53 26.34
C LYS A 581 1.15 -5.20 27.76
N LYS A 582 1.28 -3.91 28.09
CA LYS A 582 1.69 -3.47 29.43
C LYS A 582 0.65 -3.76 30.50
N ASP A 583 -0.62 -3.81 30.13
CA ASP A 583 -1.73 -4.16 31.01
C ASP A 583 -1.94 -5.68 31.17
N GLY A 584 -1.17 -6.51 30.44
CA GLY A 584 -1.34 -7.97 30.45
C GLY A 584 -2.55 -8.46 29.65
N ALA A 585 -3.03 -7.66 28.70
CA ALA A 585 -4.11 -8.00 27.78
C ALA A 585 -3.61 -8.56 26.44
N LEU A 586 -2.30 -8.75 26.26
CA LEU A 586 -1.63 -9.42 25.14
C LEU A 586 -0.64 -10.49 25.60
#